data_AF-A0A842AGG4-F1
#
_entry.id   AF-A0A842AGG4-F1
#
_cell.length_a   1.000
_cell.length_b   1.000
_cell.length_c   1.000
_cell.angle_alpha   90.00
_cell.angle_beta   90.00
_cell.angle_gamma   90.00
#
_symmetry.space_group_name_H-M   'P 1'
#
loop_
_entity.id
_entity.type
_entity.pdbx_description
1 polymer ?
#
loop_
_entity_poly.entity_id
_entity_poly.type
_entity_poly.pdbx_seq_one_letter_code
_entity_poly.pdbx_strand_id
1 'polypeptide(L)'
;MRLDQFLTDLNNVIANYEEDAQCELSFELVENIVFDDYEKQQCDETEHFEGAEYIRQTQVFEDYFEGTIIREIKGSDYCIIIKYGT
;
A
#
# COMPACT_ATOMS: atom_id res chain seq x y z
N MET A 1 -12.69 14.21 -8.09
CA MET A 1 -12.08 13.98 -6.76
C MET A 1 -11.82 15.31 -6.10
N ARG A 2 -12.09 15.45 -4.80
CA ARG A 2 -11.57 16.57 -4.00
C ARG A 2 -10.21 16.15 -3.45
N LEU A 3 -9.16 16.86 -3.84
CA LEU A 3 -7.77 16.51 -3.48
C LEU A 3 -7.58 16.35 -1.97
N ASP A 4 -8.21 17.22 -1.16
CA ASP A 4 -8.08 17.18 0.30
C ASP A 4 -8.63 15.88 0.92
N GLN A 5 -9.70 15.32 0.36
CA GLN A 5 -10.27 14.06 0.84
C GLN A 5 -9.36 12.89 0.47
N PHE A 6 -8.82 12.89 -0.75
CA PHE A 6 -7.83 11.89 -1.18
C PHE A 6 -6.58 11.90 -0.28
N LEU A 7 -6.04 13.09 0.02
CA LEU A 7 -4.88 13.23 0.91
C LEU A 7 -5.19 12.78 2.34
N THR A 8 -6.42 12.99 2.80
CA THR A 8 -6.88 12.51 4.11
C THR A 8 -6.95 10.98 4.15
N ASP A 9 -7.59 10.37 3.15
CA ASP A 9 -7.67 8.91 3.03
C ASP A 9 -6.26 8.31 2.93
N LEU A 10 -5.36 8.93 2.16
CA LEU A 10 -3.97 8.53 2.01
C LEU A 10 -3.21 8.57 3.35
N ASN A 11 -3.32 9.66 4.10
CA ASN A 11 -2.70 9.76 5.41
C ASN A 11 -3.18 8.67 6.37
N ASN A 12 -4.48 8.30 6.31
CA ASN A 12 -5.00 7.20 7.13
C ASN A 12 -4.39 5.85 6.73
N VAL A 13 -4.19 5.61 5.43
CA VAL A 13 -3.51 4.40 4.96
C VAL A 13 -2.08 4.36 5.51
N ILE A 14 -1.32 5.44 5.39
CA ILE A 14 0.09 5.51 5.80
C ILE A 14 0.23 5.37 7.33
N ALA A 15 -0.63 6.04 8.10
CA ALA A 15 -0.59 6.04 9.56
C ALA A 15 -0.71 4.62 10.16
N ASN A 16 -1.38 3.70 9.46
CA ASN A 16 -1.49 2.30 9.89
C ASN A 16 -0.15 1.54 9.83
N TYR A 17 0.85 2.05 9.11
CA TYR A 17 2.15 1.38 8.91
C TYR A 17 3.34 2.16 9.48
N GLU A 18 3.21 3.46 9.72
CA GLU A 18 4.29 4.31 10.26
C GLU A 18 4.62 4.06 11.74
N GLU A 19 3.72 3.46 12.53
CA GLU A 19 3.99 3.24 13.96
C GLU A 19 5.14 2.26 14.22
N ASP A 20 5.47 1.39 13.26
CA ASP A 20 6.46 0.32 13.43
C ASP A 20 7.65 0.37 12.43
N ALA A 21 7.61 1.20 11.37
CA ALA A 21 8.59 1.13 10.26
C ALA A 21 8.86 2.47 9.54
N GLN A 22 10.07 2.64 8.99
CA GLN A 22 10.31 3.67 7.96
C GLN A 22 9.60 3.25 6.67
N CYS A 23 8.65 4.07 6.21
CA CYS A 23 7.88 3.80 5.00
C CYS A 23 8.30 4.71 3.83
N GLU A 24 8.40 4.14 2.63
CA GLU A 24 8.55 4.87 1.36
C GLU A 24 7.26 4.72 0.55
N LEU A 25 6.70 5.85 0.11
CA LEU A 25 5.49 5.88 -0.70
C LEU A 25 5.79 6.23 -2.15
N SER A 26 5.22 5.45 -3.07
CA SER A 26 5.28 5.71 -4.50
C SER A 26 3.97 5.34 -5.19
N PHE A 27 3.82 5.75 -6.46
CA PHE A 27 2.68 5.42 -7.29
C PHE A 27 3.17 4.69 -8.53
N GLU A 28 2.47 3.63 -8.91
CA GLU A 28 2.83 2.81 -10.05
C GLU A 28 1.60 2.44 -10.87
N LEU A 29 1.76 2.35 -12.19
CA LEU A 29 0.69 1.92 -13.08
C LEU A 29 0.36 0.44 -12.83
N VAL A 30 -0.93 0.11 -12.78
CA VAL A 30 -1.45 -1.24 -12.55
C VAL A 30 -0.83 -2.26 -13.53
N GLU A 31 -0.65 -1.87 -14.80
CA GLU A 31 -0.07 -2.75 -15.83
C GLU A 31 1.39 -3.17 -15.57
N ASN A 32 2.12 -2.43 -14.73
CA ASN A 32 3.51 -2.74 -14.38
C ASN A 32 3.61 -3.67 -13.16
N ILE A 33 2.49 -3.95 -12.49
CA ILE A 33 2.46 -4.71 -11.24
C ILE A 33 2.14 -6.17 -11.53
N VAL A 34 3.01 -7.06 -11.05
CA VAL A 34 2.77 -8.51 -11.07
C VAL A 34 2.22 -8.95 -9.72
N PHE A 35 0.89 -9.07 -9.62
CA PHE A 35 0.20 -9.38 -8.36
C PHE A 35 0.38 -10.83 -7.88
N ASP A 36 0.84 -11.74 -8.73
CA ASP A 36 0.95 -13.18 -8.42
C ASP A 36 1.86 -13.48 -7.22
N ASP A 37 2.84 -12.61 -6.96
CA ASP A 37 3.79 -12.73 -5.84
C ASP A 37 3.28 -12.10 -4.53
N TYR A 38 2.04 -11.61 -4.51
CA TYR A 38 1.46 -10.90 -3.37
C TYR A 38 0.30 -11.67 -2.75
N GLU A 39 0.21 -11.63 -1.42
CA GLU A 39 -0.94 -12.13 -0.69
C GLU A 39 -2.02 -11.04 -0.62
N LYS A 40 -3.24 -11.37 -1.07
CA LYS A 40 -4.39 -10.47 -0.99
C LYS A 40 -5.00 -10.52 0.41
N GLN A 41 -5.13 -9.36 1.05
CA GLN A 41 -5.74 -9.20 2.36
C GLN A 41 -6.90 -8.20 2.31
N GLN A 42 -7.89 -8.35 3.20
CA GLN A 42 -8.97 -7.37 3.34
C GLN A 42 -8.55 -6.23 4.26
N CYS A 43 -8.95 -5.02 3.90
CA CYS A 43 -8.66 -3.80 4.63
C CYS A 43 -9.83 -2.83 4.58
N ASP A 44 -9.72 -1.70 5.27
CA ASP A 44 -10.75 -0.66 5.24
C ASP A 44 -10.88 -0.05 3.84
N GLU A 45 -12.09 -0.20 3.28
CA GLU A 45 -12.51 0.43 2.04
C GLU A 45 -12.79 1.91 2.26
N THR A 46 -12.31 2.78 1.37
CA THR A 46 -12.63 4.21 1.42
C THR A 46 -13.31 4.68 0.13
N GLU A 47 -13.62 5.97 0.05
CA GLU A 47 -14.12 6.58 -1.20
C GLU A 47 -13.12 6.43 -2.36
N HIS A 48 -11.82 6.41 -2.05
CA HIS A 48 -10.74 6.42 -3.04
C HIS A 48 -9.97 5.10 -3.15
N PHE A 49 -10.00 4.24 -2.13
CA PHE A 49 -9.24 2.99 -2.09
C PHE A 49 -10.15 1.78 -2.00
N GLU A 50 -9.78 0.71 -2.69
CA GLU A 50 -10.47 -0.58 -2.58
C GLU A 50 -10.29 -1.20 -1.19
N GLY A 51 -11.27 -2.00 -0.76
CA GLY A 51 -11.24 -2.73 0.53
C GLY A 51 -10.32 -3.97 0.52
N ALA A 52 -9.32 -3.96 -0.35
CA ALA A 52 -8.32 -5.00 -0.44
C ALA A 52 -6.93 -4.42 -0.70
N GLU A 53 -5.93 -5.05 -0.10
CA GLU A 53 -4.52 -4.75 -0.31
C GLU A 53 -3.74 -6.01 -0.65
N TYR A 54 -2.61 -5.82 -1.31
CA TYR A 54 -1.74 -6.91 -1.74
C TYR A 54 -0.39 -6.73 -1.07
N ILE A 55 0.03 -7.72 -0.30
CA ILE A 55 1.20 -7.64 0.57
C ILE A 55 2.22 -8.68 0.16
N ARG A 56 3.49 -8.27 0.07
CA ARG A 56 4.64 -9.16 -0.03
C ARG A 56 5.65 -8.79 1.03
N GLN A 57 6.04 -9.75 1.85
CA GLN A 57 7.06 -9.57 2.88
C GLN A 57 8.20 -10.56 2.67
N THR A 58 9.44 -10.09 2.85
CA THR A 58 10.66 -10.90 2.78
C THR A 58 11.47 -10.69 4.06
N GLN A 59 11.86 -11.79 4.69
CA GLN A 59 12.84 -11.74 5.78
C GLN A 59 14.24 -11.59 5.17
N VAL A 60 14.95 -10.53 5.55
CA VAL A 60 16.31 -10.24 5.04
C VAL A 60 17.38 -10.67 6.05
N PHE A 61 17.12 -10.48 7.36
CA PHE A 61 17.97 -10.96 8.46
C PHE A 61 17.11 -11.58 9.59
N GLU A 62 17.75 -12.13 10.63
CA GLU A 62 17.05 -12.79 11.75
C GLU A 62 15.91 -11.95 12.32
N ASP A 63 16.12 -10.63 12.46
CA ASP A 63 15.16 -9.68 13.01
C ASP A 63 14.83 -8.50 12.07
N TYR A 64 15.13 -8.61 10.76
CA TYR A 64 14.85 -7.54 9.79
C TYR A 64 13.97 -8.03 8.65
N PHE A 65 12.83 -7.34 8.46
CA PHE A 65 11.86 -7.64 7.41
C PHE A 65 11.69 -6.43 6.51
N GLU A 66 11.65 -6.69 5.20
CA GLU A 66 11.23 -5.72 4.21
C GLU A 66 9.91 -6.16 3.60
N GLY A 67 9.01 -5.22 3.34
CA GLY A 67 7.74 -5.52 2.72
C GLY A 67 7.27 -4.45 1.75
N THR A 68 6.29 -4.84 0.93
CA THR A 68 5.63 -3.99 -0.03
C THR A 68 4.13 -4.23 0.05
N ILE A 69 3.37 -3.15 0.18
CA ILE A 69 1.91 -3.13 0.19
C ILE A 69 1.45 -2.38 -1.04
N ILE A 70 0.46 -2.94 -1.73
CA ILE A 70 -0.17 -2.33 -2.90
C ILE A 70 -1.63 -2.10 -2.61
N ARG A 71 -2.08 -0.85 -2.79
CA ARG A 71 -3.48 -0.44 -2.64
C ARG A 71 -3.98 0.12 -3.97
N GLU A 72 -5.05 -0.47 -4.50
CA GLU A 72 -5.68 -0.01 -5.74
C GLU A 72 -6.47 1.29 -5.50
N ILE A 73 -6.32 2.27 -6.40
CA ILE A 73 -7.10 3.52 -6.37
C ILE A 73 -8.32 3.35 -7.26
N LYS A 74 -9.51 3.56 -6.70
CA LYS A 74 -10.79 3.41 -7.41
C LYS A 74 -10.85 4.30 -8.66
N GLY A 75 -11.12 3.68 -9.80
CA GLY A 75 -11.27 4.39 -11.08
C GLY A 75 -9.98 5.04 -11.60
N SER A 76 -8.81 4.53 -11.20
CA SER A 76 -7.49 4.97 -11.63
C SER A 76 -6.68 3.80 -12.16
N ASP A 77 -5.81 4.05 -13.14
CA ASP A 77 -4.83 3.07 -13.63
C ASP A 77 -3.57 3.02 -12.75
N TYR A 78 -3.56 3.73 -11.62
CA TYR A 78 -2.46 3.77 -10.67
C TYR A 78 -2.83 3.09 -9.36
N CYS A 79 -1.84 2.43 -8.76
CA CYS A 79 -1.85 1.96 -7.39
C CYS A 79 -0.93 2.80 -6.52
N ILE A 80 -1.18 2.76 -5.22
CA ILE A 80 -0.23 3.20 -4.21
C ILE A 80 0.64 2.02 -3.82
N ILE A 81 1.95 2.27 -3.75
CA ILE A 81 2.96 1.33 -3.31
C ILE A 81 3.57 1.87 -2.03
N ILE A 82 3.47 1.10 -0.95
CA ILE A 82 4.07 1.40 0.35
C ILE A 82 5.14 0.35 0.61
N LYS A 83 6.40 0.77 0.60
CA LYS A 83 7.52 -0.08 1.02
C LYS A 83 7.84 0.22 2.47
N TYR A 84 8.08 -0.82 3.25
CA TYR A 84 8.42 -0.67 4.66
C TYR A 84 9.58 -1.60 5.02
N GLY A 85 10.35 -1.19 6.04
CA GLY A 85 11.40 -1.99 6.65
C GLY A 85 11.34 -1.90 8.16
N THR A 86 11.30 -3.05 8.83
CA THR A 86 11.28 -3.21 10.30
C THR A 86 12.49 -3.97 10.76
#